data_AF-A0A931NXA2-F1
#
_entry.id   AF-A0A931NXA2-F1
#
_cell.length_a   1.000
_cell.length_b   1.000
_cell.length_c   1.000
_cell.angle_alpha   90.00
_cell.angle_beta   90.00
_cell.angle_gamma   90.00
#
_symmetry.space_group_name_H-M   'P 1'
#
loop_
_entity.id
_entity.type
_entity.pdbx_description
1 polymer ?
#
loop_
_entity_poly.entity_id
_entity_poly.type
_entity_poly.pdbx_seq_one_letter_code
_entity_poly.pdbx_strand_id
1 'polypeptide(L)'
;MNQTPDNPPRSVLLRHTLPDGTGHFDWFLEDRPAQVLRSFRLAIDPLASDALAFEASPASDHRLAYLDFEGEVSGGRGHVSRVWRADMRSCFLGKHFVRVLLHAPDGLVRLHGRSLRSGLWVFRRPQRPQIHIA
;
A
#
# COMPACT_ATOMS: atom_id res chain seq x y z
N MET A 1 -17.36 -3.14 26.13
CA MET A 1 -16.06 -3.78 25.89
C MET A 1 -15.98 -4.06 24.40
N ASN A 2 -15.39 -3.17 23.61
CA ASN A 2 -15.34 -3.33 22.16
C ASN A 2 -14.25 -4.32 21.81
N GLN A 3 -14.66 -5.53 21.43
CA GLN A 3 -13.78 -6.48 20.77
C GLN A 3 -13.27 -5.84 19.47
N THR A 4 -11.98 -5.54 19.40
CA THR A 4 -11.28 -5.51 18.12
C THR A 4 -11.46 -6.89 17.51
N PRO A 5 -11.85 -7.03 16.23
CA PRO A 5 -11.74 -8.34 15.61
C PRO A 5 -10.27 -8.76 15.67
N ASP A 6 -10.04 -10.01 16.05
CA ASP A 6 -8.74 -10.59 16.39
C ASP A 6 -7.70 -10.62 15.23
N ASN A 7 -7.98 -9.98 14.09
CA ASN A 7 -7.12 -9.99 12.92
C ASN A 7 -6.52 -8.58 12.64
N PRO A 8 -5.20 -8.45 12.44
CA PRO A 8 -4.58 -7.19 12.09
C PRO A 8 -5.16 -6.58 10.79
N PRO A 9 -5.19 -5.24 10.66
CA PRO A 9 -5.53 -4.58 9.39
C PRO A 9 -4.60 -5.05 8.28
N ARG A 10 -5.11 -5.18 7.05
CA ARG A 10 -4.37 -5.76 5.92
C ARG A 10 -3.90 -4.71 4.92
N SER A 11 -2.85 -5.06 4.18
CA SER A 11 -2.40 -4.35 2.99
C SER A 11 -2.23 -5.32 1.84
N VAL A 12 -2.56 -4.90 0.63
CA VAL A 12 -2.34 -5.67 -0.59
C VAL A 12 -1.72 -4.79 -1.66
N LEU A 13 -0.81 -5.37 -2.44
CA LEU A 13 -0.29 -4.80 -3.67
C LEU A 13 -0.82 -5.65 -4.83
N LEU A 14 -1.56 -5.01 -5.73
CA LEU A 14 -2.08 -5.62 -6.94
C LEU A 14 -1.34 -5.07 -8.15
N ARG A 15 -1.09 -5.91 -9.15
CA ARG A 15 -0.72 -5.48 -10.49
C ARG A 15 -1.98 -5.39 -11.32
N HIS A 16 -2.28 -4.20 -11.84
CA HIS A 16 -3.38 -3.96 -12.76
C HIS A 16 -2.85 -3.89 -14.19
N THR A 17 -3.18 -4.89 -14.99
CA THR A 17 -2.87 -4.93 -16.42
C THR A 17 -4.08 -4.41 -17.20
N LEU A 18 -3.87 -3.39 -18.04
CA LEU A 18 -4.90 -2.77 -18.86
C LEU A 18 -5.07 -3.51 -20.20
N PRO A 19 -6.20 -3.33 -20.90
CA PRO A 19 -6.47 -4.02 -22.17
C PRO A 19 -5.44 -3.77 -23.27
N ASP A 20 -4.74 -2.64 -23.23
CA ASP A 20 -3.68 -2.29 -24.18
C ASP A 20 -2.31 -2.92 -23.85
N GLY A 21 -2.25 -3.77 -22.81
CA GLY A 21 -1.04 -4.44 -22.35
C GLY A 21 -0.17 -3.58 -21.43
N THR A 22 -0.48 -2.31 -21.24
CA THR A 22 0.17 -1.47 -20.21
C THR A 22 -0.35 -1.84 -18.82
N GLY A 23 0.24 -1.27 -17.77
CA GLY A 23 -0.23 -1.54 -16.43
C GLY A 23 0.38 -0.64 -15.37
N HIS A 24 -0.13 -0.80 -14.16
CA HIS A 24 0.35 -0.12 -12.96
C HIS A 24 0.16 -1.04 -11.76
N PHE A 25 0.58 -0.57 -10.59
CA PHE A 25 0.33 -1.24 -9.33
C PHE A 25 -0.65 -0.43 -8.49
N ASP A 26 -1.61 -1.10 -7.89
CA ASP A 26 -2.49 -0.53 -6.89
C ASP A 26 -2.08 -1.05 -5.51
N TRP A 27 -1.77 -0.15 -4.61
CA TRP A 27 -1.43 -0.44 -3.24
C TRP A 27 -2.55 0.02 -2.31
N PHE A 28 -3.09 -0.94 -1.56
CA PHE A 28 -4.21 -0.72 -0.66
C PHE A 28 -3.78 -0.89 0.80
N LEU A 29 -4.29 0.01 1.64
CA LEU A 29 -4.15 -0.01 3.09
C LEU A 29 -5.55 -0.03 3.72
N GLU A 30 -5.86 -1.05 4.51
CA GLU A 30 -7.14 -1.13 5.21
C GLU A 30 -7.26 -0.04 6.29
N ASP A 31 -8.24 0.86 6.10
CA ASP A 31 -8.67 1.85 7.08
C ASP A 31 -9.90 1.31 7.81
N ARG A 32 -9.67 0.69 8.97
CA ARG A 32 -10.71 0.06 9.78
C ARG A 32 -11.76 1.07 10.27
N PRO A 33 -11.39 2.24 10.83
CA PRO A 33 -12.38 3.26 11.20
C PRO A 33 -13.28 3.70 10.04
N ALA A 34 -12.70 3.93 8.85
CA ALA A 34 -13.48 4.39 7.70
C ALA A 34 -14.15 3.25 6.90
N GLN A 35 -13.80 1.99 7.17
CA GLN A 35 -14.26 0.79 6.45
C GLN A 35 -14.00 0.83 4.94
N VAL A 36 -12.84 1.36 4.55
CA VAL A 36 -12.39 1.47 3.17
C VAL A 36 -10.93 1.06 3.01
N LEU A 37 -10.47 0.95 1.76
CA LEU A 37 -9.06 0.84 1.43
C LEU A 37 -8.52 2.20 0.97
N ARG A 38 -7.59 2.76 1.73
CA ARG A 38 -6.80 3.90 1.26
C ARG A 38 -5.91 3.43 0.12
N SER A 39 -5.99 4.12 -1.00
CA SER A 39 -5.52 3.61 -2.27
C SER A 39 -4.45 4.50 -2.89
N PHE A 40 -3.40 3.87 -3.36
CA PHE A 40 -2.28 4.52 -4.04
C PHE A 40 -1.95 3.77 -5.32
N ARG A 41 -1.80 4.50 -6.43
CA ARG A 41 -1.33 3.97 -7.70
C ARG A 41 0.17 4.22 -7.85
N LEU A 42 0.91 3.21 -8.28
CA LEU A 42 2.36 3.23 -8.45
C LEU A 42 2.71 2.82 -9.88
N ALA A 43 3.71 3.47 -10.46
CA ALA A 43 4.23 3.11 -11.79
C ALA A 43 5.20 1.92 -11.74
N ILE A 44 5.76 1.62 -10.57
CA ILE A 44 6.76 0.57 -10.36
C ILE A 44 6.33 -0.36 -9.23
N ASP A 45 6.84 -1.59 -9.24
CA ASP A 45 6.73 -2.51 -8.11
C ASP A 45 7.66 -2.02 -6.97
N PRO A 46 7.12 -1.57 -5.82
CA PRO A 46 7.93 -1.09 -4.71
C PRO A 46 8.69 -2.22 -3.99
N LEU A 47 8.30 -3.49 -4.18
CA LEU A 47 8.94 -4.65 -3.55
C LEU A 47 10.10 -5.19 -4.38
N ALA A 48 9.99 -5.14 -5.71
CA ALA A 48 11.09 -5.51 -6.61
C ALA A 48 12.14 -4.40 -6.76
N SER A 49 11.83 -3.17 -6.35
CA SER A 49 12.73 -2.03 -6.42
C SER A 49 13.58 -1.88 -5.16
N ASP A 50 14.90 -1.85 -5.33
CA ASP A 50 15.88 -1.48 -4.29
C ASP A 50 15.80 0.00 -3.89
N ALA A 51 14.91 0.79 -4.51
CA ALA A 51 14.78 2.20 -4.21
C ALA A 51 14.39 2.43 -2.74
N LEU A 52 15.12 3.34 -2.08
CA LEU A 52 14.78 3.79 -0.72
C LEU A 52 13.49 4.61 -0.68
N ALA A 53 13.03 5.07 -1.84
CA ALA A 53 11.83 5.87 -2.00
C ALA A 53 11.10 5.55 -3.31
N PHE A 54 9.78 5.70 -3.33
CA PHE A 54 8.97 5.59 -4.54
C PHE A 54 7.82 6.59 -4.52
N GLU A 55 7.41 6.99 -5.71
CA GLU A 55 6.27 7.87 -5.92
C GLU A 55 4.97 7.07 -5.98
N ALA A 56 3.89 7.69 -5.52
CA ALA A 56 2.56 7.15 -5.63
C ALA A 56 1.53 8.27 -5.86
N SER A 57 0.56 8.00 -6.71
CA SER A 57 -0.59 8.90 -6.91
C SER A 57 -1.74 8.43 -6.02
N PRO A 58 -2.39 9.31 -5.25
CA PRO A 58 -3.56 8.90 -4.47
C PRO A 58 -4.69 8.55 -5.43
N ALA A 59 -5.42 7.47 -5.12
CA ALA A 59 -6.61 7.05 -5.85
C ALA A 59 -7.84 7.15 -4.95
N SER A 60 -9.03 6.96 -5.54
CA SER A 60 -10.26 6.89 -4.75
C SER A 60 -10.20 5.75 -3.76
N ASP A 61 -10.83 5.92 -2.60
CA ASP A 61 -10.92 4.86 -1.61
C ASP A 61 -11.66 3.65 -2.21
N HIS A 62 -11.14 2.44 -1.97
CA HIS A 62 -11.66 1.20 -2.54
C HIS A 62 -12.46 0.38 -1.52
N ARG A 63 -13.26 -0.56 -2.02
CA ARG A 63 -14.03 -1.50 -1.19
C ARG A 63 -13.11 -2.54 -0.56
N LEU A 64 -13.39 -2.95 0.68
CA LEU A 64 -12.60 -3.96 1.40
C LEU A 64 -12.46 -5.30 0.65
N ALA A 65 -13.43 -5.65 -0.21
CA ALA A 65 -13.39 -6.85 -1.04
C ALA A 65 -12.14 -6.93 -1.94
N TYR A 66 -11.53 -5.79 -2.29
CA TYR A 66 -10.31 -5.75 -3.10
C TYR A 66 -9.06 -6.27 -2.38
N LEU A 67 -9.12 -6.54 -1.07
CA LEU A 67 -8.03 -7.22 -0.35
C LEU A 67 -7.81 -8.65 -0.89
N ASP A 68 -8.89 -9.29 -1.30
CA ASP A 68 -8.91 -10.70 -1.70
C ASP A 68 -9.28 -10.89 -3.18
N PHE A 69 -9.67 -9.81 -3.87
CA PHE A 69 -10.04 -9.84 -5.29
C PHE A 69 -8.83 -10.04 -6.21
N GLU A 70 -9.00 -10.93 -7.18
CA GLU A 70 -8.14 -11.12 -8.35
C GLU A 70 -9.02 -11.48 -9.55
N GLY A 71 -8.56 -11.16 -10.75
CA GLY A 71 -9.27 -11.47 -11.99
C GLY A 71 -9.67 -10.23 -12.79
N GLU A 72 -10.64 -10.43 -13.69
CA GLU A 72 -11.14 -9.41 -14.60
C GLU A 72 -11.87 -8.28 -13.86
N VAL A 73 -11.44 -7.05 -14.13
CA VAL A 73 -12.10 -5.84 -13.65
C VAL A 73 -13.24 -5.51 -14.61
N SER A 74 -14.45 -5.44 -14.06
CA SER A 74 -15.68 -5.19 -14.82
C SER A 74 -15.61 -3.97 -15.75
N GLY A 75 -16.33 -4.01 -16.86
CA GLY A 75 -16.39 -2.92 -17.83
C GLY A 75 -15.17 -2.85 -18.75
N GLY A 76 -14.48 -3.98 -18.98
CA GLY A 76 -13.32 -4.05 -19.88
C GLY A 76 -12.14 -3.23 -19.37
N ARG A 77 -11.99 -3.09 -18.05
CA ARG A 77 -10.92 -2.27 -17.44
C ARG A 77 -9.62 -3.05 -17.24
N GLY A 78 -9.52 -4.26 -17.76
CA GLY A 78 -8.35 -5.12 -17.66
C GLY A 78 -8.43 -6.08 -16.47
N HIS A 79 -7.27 -6.54 -16.02
CA HIS A 79 -7.13 -7.65 -15.07
C HIS A 79 -6.27 -7.25 -13.87
N VAL A 80 -6.63 -7.69 -12.68
CA VAL A 80 -5.81 -7.50 -11.47
C VAL A 80 -5.31 -8.84 -10.93
N SER A 81 -4.01 -8.91 -10.65
CA SER A 81 -3.36 -10.06 -10.01
C SER A 81 -2.67 -9.62 -8.74
N ARG A 82 -2.72 -10.43 -7.68
CA ARG A 82 -2.04 -10.10 -6.43
C ARG A 82 -0.54 -10.30 -6.56
N VAL A 83 0.22 -9.24 -6.28
CA VAL A 83 1.69 -9.29 -6.20
C VAL A 83 2.10 -9.65 -4.78
N TRP A 84 1.45 -9.03 -3.79
CA TRP A 84 1.83 -9.20 -2.40
C TRP A 84 0.71 -8.85 -1.43
N ARG A 85 0.78 -9.40 -0.21
CA ARG A 85 -0.09 -9.03 0.92
C ARG A 85 0.69 -9.04 2.23
N ALA A 86 0.23 -8.25 3.18
CA ALA A 86 0.73 -8.31 4.55
C ALA A 86 -0.30 -7.86 5.58
N ASP A 87 -0.07 -8.31 6.80
CA ASP A 87 -0.65 -7.74 8.00
C ASP A 87 0.08 -6.45 8.36
N MET A 88 -0.69 -5.42 8.73
CA MET A 88 -0.18 -4.17 9.25
C MET A 88 -0.09 -4.26 10.78
N ARG A 89 1.13 -4.21 11.31
CA ARG A 89 1.38 -4.14 12.77
C ARG A 89 1.01 -2.78 13.34
N SER A 90 1.21 -1.73 12.58
CA SER A 90 0.67 -0.40 12.88
C SER A 90 0.43 0.37 11.59
N CYS A 91 -0.58 1.23 11.62
CA CYS A 91 -0.98 2.04 10.50
C CYS A 91 -1.48 3.39 11.01
N PHE A 92 -0.93 4.47 10.48
CA PHE A 92 -1.44 5.82 10.64
C PHE A 92 -1.73 6.37 9.24
N LEU A 93 -2.99 6.73 8.99
CA LEU A 93 -3.49 7.24 7.71
C LEU A 93 -3.94 8.69 7.91
N GLY A 94 -3.04 9.64 7.68
CA GLY A 94 -3.34 11.06 7.74
C GLY A 94 -3.57 11.67 6.37
N LYS A 95 -4.06 12.91 6.36
CA LYS A 95 -4.27 13.69 5.14
C LYS A 95 -2.95 13.96 4.37
N HIS A 96 -1.87 14.19 5.09
CA HIS A 96 -0.57 14.59 4.52
C HIS A 96 0.58 13.64 4.83
N PHE A 97 0.34 12.66 5.69
CA PHE A 97 1.35 11.69 6.09
C PHE A 97 0.72 10.33 6.35
N VAL A 98 1.43 9.30 5.94
CA VAL A 98 1.09 7.91 6.17
C VAL A 98 2.28 7.24 6.82
N ARG A 99 2.07 6.43 7.84
CA ARG A 99 3.11 5.59 8.43
C ARG A 99 2.56 4.19 8.58
N VAL A 100 3.22 3.23 7.97
CA VAL A 100 2.83 1.82 8.07
C VAL A 100 4.02 0.97 8.48
N LEU A 101 3.71 -0.05 9.27
CA LEU A 101 4.63 -1.12 9.61
C LEU A 101 4.00 -2.44 9.16
N LEU A 102 4.54 -3.01 8.10
CA LEU A 102 4.03 -4.21 7.47
C LEU A 102 4.84 -5.42 7.91
N HIS A 103 4.17 -6.56 8.06
CA HIS A 103 4.82 -7.84 8.30
C HIS A 103 5.12 -8.53 6.97
N ALA A 104 6.37 -8.51 6.54
CA ALA A 104 6.86 -9.23 5.36
C ALA A 104 7.52 -10.56 5.78
N PRO A 105 7.72 -11.51 4.85
CA PRO A 105 8.38 -12.78 5.14
C PRO A 105 9.76 -12.62 5.82
N ASP A 106 10.55 -11.65 5.35
CA ASP A 106 11.92 -11.41 5.85
C ASP A 106 11.98 -10.40 7.02
N GLY A 107 10.81 -10.06 7.60
CA GLY A 107 10.70 -9.19 8.77
C GLY A 107 9.80 -7.98 8.56
N LEU A 108 10.02 -6.96 9.39
CA LEU A 108 9.14 -5.79 9.39
C LEU A 108 9.59 -4.74 8.38
N VAL A 109 8.68 -4.31 7.51
CA VAL A 109 8.89 -3.22 6.56
C VAL A 109 8.20 -1.96 7.06
N ARG A 110 8.99 -0.91 7.31
CA ARG A 110 8.46 0.41 7.69
C ARG A 110 8.43 1.31 6.47
N LEU A 111 7.29 1.96 6.23
CA LEU A 111 7.16 2.96 5.17
C LEU A 111 6.58 4.25 5.73
N HIS A 112 7.17 5.37 5.34
CA HIS A 112 6.69 6.71 5.63
C HIS A 112 6.30 7.42 4.33
N GLY A 113 5.02 7.68 4.15
CA GLY A 113 4.46 8.47 3.05
C GLY A 113 4.28 9.93 3.44
N ARG A 114 4.60 10.85 2.53
CA ARG A 114 4.26 12.28 2.65
C ARG A 114 3.63 12.76 1.35
N SER A 115 2.54 13.52 1.45
CA SER A 115 1.97 14.23 0.32
C SER A 115 2.84 15.43 -0.05
N LEU A 116 3.11 15.61 -1.34
CA LEU A 116 3.70 16.80 -1.93
C LEU A 116 2.61 17.83 -2.24
N ARG A 117 3.01 19.09 -2.49
CA ARG A 117 2.08 20.15 -2.92
C ARG A 117 1.39 19.83 -4.25
N SER A 118 2.02 19.01 -5.09
CA SER A 118 1.45 18.53 -6.36
C SER A 118 0.33 17.51 -6.20
N GLY A 119 0.09 17.00 -4.98
CA GLY A 119 -0.86 15.91 -4.73
C GLY A 119 -0.25 14.51 -4.85
N LEU A 120 0.95 14.38 -5.43
CA LEU A 120 1.73 13.14 -5.41
C LEU A 120 2.19 12.80 -3.99
N TRP A 121 2.39 11.52 -3.74
CA TRP A 121 2.95 11.00 -2.50
C TRP A 121 4.34 10.42 -2.76
N VAL A 122 5.23 10.61 -1.78
CA VAL A 122 6.52 9.92 -1.75
C VAL A 122 6.56 9.05 -0.51
N PHE A 123 6.72 7.75 -0.73
CA PHE A 123 6.94 6.78 0.34
C PHE A 123 8.42 6.46 0.45
N ARG A 124 8.90 6.31 1.68
CA ARG A 124 10.31 6.01 1.97
C ARG A 124 10.44 4.89 2.99
N ARG A 125 11.46 4.06 2.80
CA ARG A 125 12.00 3.17 3.83
C ARG A 125 12.91 4.03 4.72
N PRO A 126 12.54 4.29 5.99
CA PRO A 126 13.43 5.04 6.88
C PRO A 126 14.70 4.20 7.08
N GLN A 127 15.85 4.79 6.82
CA GLN A 127 17.14 4.16 7.16
C GLN A 127 17.17 3.94 8.68
N ARG A 128 17.67 2.77 9.12
CA ARG A 128 17.98 2.61 10.55
C ARG A 128 18.98 3.71 10.91
N PRO A 129 18.79 4.45 12.02
CA PRO A 129 19.86 5.33 12.48
C PRO A 129 21.12 4.48 12.67
N GLN A 130 22.22 4.86 12.02
CA GLN A 130 23.53 4.35 12.38
C GLN A 130 23.81 4.90 13.77
N ILE A 131 23.56 4.06 14.79
CA ILE A 131 24.07 4.34 16.11
C ILE A 131 25.56 4.05 16.03
N HIS A 132 26.36 5.09 15.79
CA HIS A 132 27.78 5.03 16.08
C HIS A 132 27.91 4.99 17.59
N ILE A 133 28.15 3.80 18.12
CA ILE A 133 28.67 3.65 19.48
C ILE A 133 30.14 4.08 19.38
N ALA A 134 30.45 5.26 19.92
CA ALA A 134 31.81 5.73 20.12
C ALA A 134 32.45 5.01 21.31
#